data_AF-A0AA87ZLZ0-F1
#
_entry.id   AF-A0AA87ZLZ0-F1
#
_cell.length_a   1.000
_cell.length_b   1.000
_cell.length_c   1.000
_cell.angle_alpha   90.00
_cell.angle_beta   90.00
_cell.angle_gamma   90.00
#
_symmetry.space_group_name_H-M   'P 1'
#
loop_
_entity.id
_entity.type
_entity.pdbx_description
1 polymer ?
#
loop_
_entity_poly.entity_id
_entity_poly.type
_entity_poly.pdbx_seq_one_letter_code
_entity_poly.pdbx_strand_id
1 'polypeptide(L)'
;MARAFLSLSSTSHLTPATPSLHIPSFQFKGNVTNLKSNPSGVPSLRLNLNSFRTERRHPTVVVSKAAQAQQAVASPENVRFRLNNLGPQPGSRKKAKRKGRGISAGQGNSCGFGMRGQKSRSGPGVRRGFEGGQMPLYRRIPKLRGIAGGNSLFLAF
;
A
#
# COMPACT_ATOMS: atom_id res chain seq x y z
N MET A 1 -69.85 27.33 -19.13
CA MET A 1 -69.26 28.45 -18.38
C MET A 1 -68.36 27.88 -17.29
N ALA A 2 -67.04 27.96 -17.44
CA ALA A 2 -66.09 27.74 -16.36
C ALA A 2 -64.84 28.57 -16.68
N ARG A 3 -64.59 29.56 -15.82
CA ARG A 3 -63.42 30.45 -15.89
C ARG A 3 -62.34 29.82 -15.01
N ALA A 4 -61.12 29.69 -15.53
CA ALA A 4 -59.94 29.48 -14.71
C ALA A 4 -58.86 30.46 -15.18
N PHE A 5 -58.63 31.47 -14.35
CA PHE A 5 -57.45 32.33 -14.38
C PHE A 5 -56.33 31.63 -13.63
N LEU A 6 -55.13 31.55 -14.22
CA LEU A 6 -53.89 31.45 -13.46
C LEU A 6 -52.78 32.20 -14.19
N SER A 7 -52.22 33.15 -13.47
CA SER A 7 -51.10 34.01 -13.80
C SER A 7 -49.80 33.46 -13.22
N LEU A 8 -48.70 34.20 -13.47
CA LEU A 8 -47.34 34.11 -12.91
C LEU A 8 -46.41 33.15 -13.66
N SER A 9 -45.14 33.44 -13.96
CA SER A 9 -44.34 34.65 -14.15
C SER A 9 -42.88 34.16 -14.35
N SER A 10 -42.15 34.82 -15.26
CA SER A 10 -40.69 35.03 -15.23
C SER A 10 -39.74 33.81 -15.31
N THR A 11 -39.25 33.51 -16.51
CA THR A 11 -38.03 32.72 -16.74
C THR A 11 -36.90 33.69 -17.15
N SER A 12 -36.00 33.97 -16.21
CA SER A 12 -34.78 34.74 -16.46
C SER A 12 -33.71 33.88 -17.15
N HIS A 13 -33.01 34.53 -18.07
CA HIS A 13 -32.07 33.95 -19.01
C HIS A 13 -30.69 33.70 -18.39
N LEU A 14 -30.03 32.70 -18.95
CA LEU A 14 -28.71 32.17 -18.61
C LEU A 14 -27.58 33.20 -18.78
N THR A 15 -26.73 33.36 -17.77
CA THR A 15 -25.26 33.50 -17.93
C THR A 15 -24.57 32.91 -16.69
N PRO A 16 -23.44 32.21 -16.84
CA PRO A 16 -22.23 32.84 -16.34
C PRO A 16 -20.99 32.63 -17.22
N ALA A 17 -20.14 33.65 -17.22
CA ALA A 17 -18.84 33.68 -17.84
C ALA A 17 -17.75 33.01 -16.96
N THR A 18 -16.74 32.45 -17.65
CA THR A 18 -15.32 32.21 -17.26
C THR A 18 -14.99 31.30 -16.07
N PRO A 19 -14.14 30.26 -16.26
CA PRO A 19 -13.28 29.74 -15.20
C PRO A 19 -11.89 30.40 -15.25
N SER A 20 -11.60 31.26 -14.27
CA SER A 20 -10.23 31.67 -13.93
C SER A 20 -9.58 30.62 -13.01
N LEU A 21 -8.31 30.33 -13.24
CA LEU A 21 -7.52 29.36 -12.46
C LEU A 21 -7.21 29.93 -11.07
N HIS A 22 -7.79 29.34 -10.01
CA HIS A 22 -7.50 29.70 -8.62
C HIS A 22 -6.48 28.74 -7.99
N ILE A 23 -5.29 29.26 -7.70
CA ILE A 23 -4.23 28.61 -6.92
C ILE A 23 -4.58 28.77 -5.43
N PRO A 24 -4.62 27.71 -4.60
CA PRO A 24 -4.82 27.89 -3.16
C PRO A 24 -3.56 28.49 -2.52
N SER A 25 -3.67 29.74 -2.09
CA SER A 25 -2.72 30.37 -1.17
C SER A 25 -2.89 29.73 0.22
N PHE A 26 -1.82 29.11 0.73
CA PHE A 26 -1.79 28.62 2.11
C PHE A 26 -1.87 29.81 3.07
N GLN A 27 -3.04 30.05 3.67
CA GLN A 27 -3.21 31.01 4.75
C GLN A 27 -2.85 30.34 6.09
N PHE A 28 -1.56 30.24 6.40
CA PHE A 28 -1.14 29.99 7.79
C PHE A 28 -1.49 31.22 8.62
N LYS A 29 -2.59 31.15 9.38
CA LYS A 29 -3.07 32.21 10.27
C LYS A 29 -2.74 31.86 11.71
N GLY A 30 -1.45 31.78 12.00
CA GLY A 30 -0.91 31.59 13.35
C GLY A 30 0.15 32.63 13.68
N ASN A 31 0.24 33.03 14.93
CA ASN A 31 1.29 33.92 15.42
C ASN A 31 2.63 33.15 15.48
N VAL A 32 3.60 33.53 14.64
CA VAL A 32 4.90 32.85 14.47
C VAL A 32 5.86 33.03 15.67
N THR A 33 5.52 33.89 16.63
CA THR A 33 6.40 34.21 17.77
C THR A 33 6.48 33.09 18.83
N ASN A 34 5.70 32.00 18.70
CA ASN A 34 5.70 30.86 19.63
C ASN A 34 5.99 29.50 18.94
N LEU A 35 6.70 29.49 17.81
CA LEU A 35 7.17 28.24 17.20
C LEU A 35 8.53 27.85 17.78
N LYS A 36 8.56 26.85 18.67
CA LYS A 36 9.81 26.23 19.13
C LYS A 36 10.26 25.15 18.14
N SER A 37 11.55 25.12 17.81
CA SER A 37 12.15 24.01 17.06
C SER A 37 12.06 22.73 17.89
N ASN A 38 11.53 21.66 17.29
CA ASN A 38 11.54 20.34 17.91
C ASN A 38 12.64 19.53 17.22
N PRO A 39 13.79 19.28 17.85
CA PRO A 39 14.79 18.39 17.27
C PRO A 39 14.22 16.97 17.32
N SER A 40 13.77 16.45 16.18
CA SER A 40 13.38 15.05 16.09
C SER A 40 14.60 14.17 16.39
N GLY A 41 14.63 13.61 17.60
CA GLY A 41 15.59 12.59 18.02
C GLY A 41 15.37 11.30 17.23
N VAL A 42 16.05 11.16 16.10
CA VAL A 42 16.27 9.85 15.48
C VAL A 42 17.39 9.14 16.25
N PRO A 43 17.16 7.94 16.82
CA PRO A 43 18.25 7.17 17.42
C PRO A 43 19.18 6.68 16.30
N SER A 44 20.47 6.99 16.43
CA SER A 44 21.52 6.48 15.55
C SER A 44 21.64 4.96 15.70
N LEU A 45 21.35 4.20 14.64
CA LEU A 45 21.64 2.76 14.61
C LEU A 45 23.17 2.55 14.53
N ARG A 46 23.80 2.16 15.65
CA ARG A 46 25.15 1.59 15.64
C ARG A 46 25.09 0.17 15.07
N LEU A 47 25.77 -0.07 13.95
CA LEU A 47 26.02 -1.43 13.47
C LEU A 47 27.23 -2.02 14.21
N ASN A 48 27.02 -3.13 14.93
CA ASN A 48 28.08 -3.91 15.57
C ASN A 48 28.64 -4.91 14.55
N LEU A 49 29.83 -4.63 14.02
CA LEU A 49 30.60 -5.53 13.16
C LEU A 49 31.46 -6.44 14.04
N ASN A 50 30.90 -7.52 14.56
CA ASN A 50 31.68 -8.62 15.12
C ASN A 50 31.02 -9.94 14.79
N SER A 51 31.34 -10.49 13.62
CA SER A 51 31.41 -11.93 13.32
C SER A 51 31.92 -12.15 11.90
N PHE A 52 33.16 -11.75 11.62
CA PHE A 52 33.93 -12.35 10.54
C PHE A 52 34.42 -13.72 11.04
N ARG A 53 33.60 -14.76 10.89
CA ARG A 53 34.07 -16.14 10.99
C ARG A 53 34.08 -16.73 9.58
N THR A 54 35.27 -16.73 9.01
CA THR A 54 35.62 -17.34 7.73
C THR A 54 35.40 -18.84 7.78
N GLU A 55 34.20 -19.30 7.44
CA GLU A 55 33.98 -20.71 7.14
C GLU A 55 34.22 -20.92 5.65
N ARG A 56 35.33 -21.63 5.36
CA ARG A 56 35.72 -22.08 4.03
C ARG A 56 34.62 -22.96 3.45
N ARG A 57 33.85 -22.44 2.50
CA ARG A 57 33.02 -23.28 1.63
C ARG A 57 33.64 -23.30 0.24
N HIS A 58 34.13 -24.49 -0.13
CA HIS A 58 34.69 -24.79 -1.45
C HIS A 58 33.69 -24.39 -2.56
N PRO A 59 34.14 -23.81 -3.68
CA PRO A 59 33.25 -23.50 -4.79
C PRO A 59 32.90 -24.79 -5.54
N THR A 60 31.63 -25.21 -5.47
CA THR A 60 31.06 -26.17 -6.41
C THR A 60 30.97 -25.52 -7.79
N VAL A 61 31.81 -25.98 -8.72
CA VAL A 61 31.71 -25.60 -10.13
C VAL A 61 30.50 -26.33 -10.72
N VAL A 62 29.39 -25.60 -10.87
CA VAL A 62 28.26 -26.05 -11.68
C VAL A 62 28.50 -25.58 -13.11
N VAL A 63 28.94 -26.50 -13.99
CA VAL A 63 28.94 -26.28 -15.44
C VAL A 63 27.51 -26.42 -15.93
N SER A 64 26.79 -25.30 -16.05
CA SER A 64 25.50 -25.27 -16.75
C SER A 64 25.74 -25.31 -18.26
N LYS A 65 25.30 -26.42 -18.87
CA LYS A 65 25.17 -26.60 -20.31
C LYS A 65 24.37 -25.42 -20.89
N ALA A 66 24.92 -24.79 -21.93
CA ALA A 66 24.38 -23.62 -22.61
C ALA A 66 22.91 -23.79 -23.02
N ALA A 67 22.02 -22.96 -22.46
CA ALA A 67 20.83 -22.52 -23.15
C ALA A 67 21.16 -21.13 -23.72
N GLN A 68 21.13 -21.01 -25.04
CA GLN A 68 21.45 -19.79 -25.78
C GLN A 68 20.61 -18.61 -25.26
N ALA A 69 21.27 -17.69 -24.56
CA ALA A 69 20.69 -16.42 -24.17
C ALA A 69 20.75 -15.44 -25.34
N GLN A 70 19.66 -14.73 -25.52
CA GLN A 70 19.40 -13.76 -26.57
C GLN A 70 20.49 -12.67 -26.61
N GLN A 71 20.73 -12.20 -27.83
CA GLN A 71 21.77 -11.27 -28.27
C GLN A 71 22.05 -10.14 -27.27
N ALA A 72 23.31 -10.05 -26.85
CA ALA A 72 23.84 -8.94 -26.09
C ALA A 72 23.78 -7.65 -26.93
N VAL A 73 22.89 -6.73 -26.54
CA VAL A 73 22.96 -5.34 -26.99
C VAL A 73 24.26 -4.76 -26.42
N ALA A 74 25.05 -4.19 -27.32
CA ALA A 74 26.39 -3.63 -27.12
C ALA A 74 26.63 -3.06 -25.71
N SER A 75 27.73 -3.49 -25.10
CA SER A 75 28.32 -2.92 -23.91
C SER A 75 28.39 -1.38 -24.04
N PRO A 76 27.63 -0.60 -23.25
CA PRO A 76 27.65 0.83 -23.41
C PRO A 76 28.88 1.40 -22.70
N GLU A 77 29.83 1.83 -23.52
CA GLU A 77 30.90 2.77 -23.23
C GLU A 77 30.51 3.78 -22.13
N ASN A 78 31.26 3.81 -21.02
CA ASN A 78 31.26 4.82 -19.94
C ASN A 78 30.00 5.70 -19.79
N VAL A 79 28.87 5.11 -19.41
CA VAL A 79 27.65 5.88 -19.12
C VAL A 79 27.78 6.55 -17.75
N ARG A 80 28.04 7.87 -17.74
CA ARG A 80 28.03 8.68 -16.51
C ARG A 80 26.62 8.70 -15.91
N PHE A 81 26.51 8.36 -14.62
CA PHE A 81 25.25 8.48 -13.89
C PHE A 81 24.76 9.94 -13.88
N ARG A 82 23.57 10.14 -14.42
CA ARG A 82 22.79 11.39 -14.40
C ARG A 82 21.37 11.02 -14.01
N LEU A 83 20.60 11.98 -13.49
CA LEU A 83 19.22 11.74 -13.05
C LEU A 83 18.34 11.10 -14.14
N ASN A 84 18.60 11.41 -15.42
CA ASN A 84 17.84 10.89 -16.56
C ASN A 84 18.11 9.41 -16.87
N ASN A 85 19.22 8.85 -16.38
CA ASN A 85 19.68 7.49 -16.71
C ASN A 85 19.62 6.54 -15.52
N LEU A 86 19.04 6.98 -14.40
CA LEU A 86 18.82 6.14 -13.23
C LEU A 86 17.48 5.42 -13.37
N GLY A 87 17.47 4.13 -13.05
CA GLY A 87 16.26 3.32 -13.03
C GLY A 87 16.35 2.24 -11.97
N PRO A 88 15.21 1.76 -11.46
CA PRO A 88 15.22 0.62 -10.55
C PRO A 88 15.63 -0.66 -11.27
N GLN A 89 16.28 -1.58 -10.55
CA GLN A 89 16.56 -2.92 -11.05
C GLN A 89 15.26 -3.60 -11.51
N PRO A 90 15.25 -4.35 -12.64
CA PRO A 90 14.07 -5.08 -13.10
C PRO A 90 13.54 -5.99 -11.99
N GLY A 91 12.23 -5.96 -11.78
CA GLY A 91 11.55 -6.73 -10.74
C GLY A 91 11.52 -6.09 -9.35
N SER A 92 12.31 -5.03 -9.09
CA SER A 92 12.30 -4.30 -7.81
C SER A 92 10.92 -3.69 -7.51
N ARG A 93 10.26 -3.08 -8.52
CA ARG A 93 8.94 -2.43 -8.38
C ARG A 93 7.94 -3.02 -9.36
N LYS A 94 6.91 -3.71 -8.85
CA LYS A 94 5.80 -4.23 -9.66
C LYS A 94 4.65 -3.22 -9.70
N LYS A 95 4.07 -2.99 -10.88
CA LYS A 95 2.88 -2.12 -11.02
C LYS A 95 1.68 -2.75 -10.31
N ALA A 96 0.99 -1.99 -9.46
CA ALA A 96 -0.19 -2.47 -8.73
C ALA A 96 -1.41 -2.60 -9.67
N LYS A 97 -2.28 -3.57 -9.38
CA LYS A 97 -3.54 -3.74 -10.11
C LYS A 97 -4.54 -2.66 -9.71
N ARG A 98 -5.01 -1.87 -10.68
CA ARG A 98 -6.10 -0.90 -10.47
C ARG A 98 -7.43 -1.59 -10.75
N LYS A 99 -8.13 -2.00 -9.69
CA LYS A 99 -9.42 -2.69 -9.78
C LYS A 99 -10.52 -1.74 -10.30
N GLY A 100 -11.56 -2.28 -10.94
CA GLY A 100 -12.70 -1.52 -11.44
C GLY A 100 -12.38 -0.63 -12.65
N ARG A 101 -11.50 -1.09 -13.55
CA ARG A 101 -11.09 -0.37 -14.77
C ARG A 101 -11.28 -1.23 -16.02
N GLY A 102 -12.54 -1.58 -16.29
CA GLY A 102 -12.92 -2.41 -17.43
C GLY A 102 -12.58 -3.89 -17.25
N ILE A 103 -13.24 -4.74 -18.03
CA ILE A 103 -13.07 -6.20 -17.98
C ILE A 103 -11.69 -6.63 -18.50
N SER A 104 -11.16 -5.95 -19.51
CA SER A 104 -9.87 -6.29 -20.15
C SER A 104 -8.67 -6.12 -19.23
N ALA A 105 -8.79 -5.28 -18.19
CA ALA A 105 -7.76 -5.13 -17.15
C ALA A 105 -7.75 -6.29 -16.12
N GLY A 106 -8.71 -7.23 -16.21
CA GLY A 106 -8.78 -8.49 -15.46
C GLY A 106 -9.61 -8.44 -14.17
N GLN A 107 -9.82 -7.29 -13.54
CA GLN A 107 -10.62 -7.14 -12.31
C GLN A 107 -11.62 -5.98 -12.45
N GLY A 108 -12.46 -6.07 -13.49
CA GLY A 108 -13.44 -5.04 -13.86
C GLY A 108 -14.69 -5.08 -13.00
N ASN A 109 -15.68 -5.88 -13.41
CA ASN A 109 -17.06 -5.84 -12.91
C ASN A 109 -17.17 -6.01 -11.38
N SER A 110 -16.74 -7.17 -10.85
CA SER A 110 -16.85 -7.47 -9.42
C SER A 110 -15.61 -7.13 -8.61
N CYS A 111 -14.56 -6.58 -9.23
CA CYS A 111 -13.25 -6.34 -8.60
C CYS A 111 -12.64 -7.58 -7.87
N GLY A 112 -13.12 -8.78 -8.21
CA GLY A 112 -12.72 -10.05 -7.60
C GLY A 112 -13.48 -10.43 -6.33
N PHE A 113 -14.53 -9.68 -5.96
CA PHE A 113 -15.34 -9.97 -4.77
C PHE A 113 -16.52 -10.91 -5.03
N GLY A 114 -16.87 -11.17 -6.30
CA GLY A 114 -17.98 -12.04 -6.68
C GLY A 114 -19.35 -11.34 -6.65
N MET A 115 -20.40 -12.11 -6.37
CA MET A 115 -21.79 -11.65 -6.25
C MET A 115 -22.02 -10.94 -4.90
N ARG A 116 -23.25 -10.48 -4.67
CA ARG A 116 -23.74 -9.89 -3.42
C ARG A 116 -23.57 -10.86 -2.24
N GLY A 117 -22.69 -10.53 -1.30
CA GLY A 117 -22.50 -11.25 -0.04
C GLY A 117 -21.82 -10.37 1.01
N GLN A 118 -21.70 -10.82 2.26
CA GLN A 118 -21.10 -10.01 3.34
C GLN A 118 -19.66 -9.56 3.00
N LYS A 119 -18.87 -10.44 2.36
CA LYS A 119 -17.47 -10.17 1.95
C LYS A 119 -17.34 -9.19 0.78
N SER A 120 -18.43 -8.91 0.06
CA SER A 120 -18.44 -7.98 -1.07
C SER A 120 -18.87 -6.56 -0.65
N ARG A 121 -19.29 -6.36 0.61
CA ARG A 121 -19.71 -5.06 1.13
C ARG A 121 -18.51 -4.26 1.62
N SER A 122 -18.65 -2.94 1.60
CA SER A 122 -17.69 -2.03 2.24
C SER A 122 -17.77 -2.17 3.76
N GLY A 123 -16.66 -1.88 4.44
CA GLY A 123 -16.56 -1.85 5.89
C GLY A 123 -15.75 -3.01 6.49
N PRO A 124 -15.65 -3.07 7.82
CA PRO A 124 -14.96 -4.15 8.52
C PRO A 124 -15.62 -5.50 8.22
N GLY A 125 -14.81 -6.48 7.84
CA GLY A 125 -15.26 -7.85 7.69
C GLY A 125 -15.51 -8.54 9.04
N VAL A 126 -15.88 -9.80 8.96
CA VAL A 126 -15.93 -10.71 10.10
C VAL A 126 -14.55 -10.81 10.77
N ARG A 127 -14.50 -10.79 12.11
CA ARG A 127 -13.26 -10.95 12.88
C ARG A 127 -12.53 -12.24 12.46
N ARG A 128 -11.22 -12.14 12.24
CA ARG A 128 -10.36 -13.31 11.99
C ARG A 128 -10.48 -14.30 13.16
N GLY A 129 -10.83 -15.54 12.86
CA GLY A 129 -11.08 -16.59 13.87
C GLY A 129 -12.53 -16.67 14.36
N PHE A 130 -13.47 -15.93 13.77
CA PHE A 130 -14.91 -16.18 13.97
C PHE A 130 -15.40 -17.24 12.99
N GLU A 131 -16.08 -18.26 13.51
CA GLU A 131 -16.53 -19.46 12.77
C GLU A 131 -18.06 -19.50 12.63
N GLY A 132 -18.72 -18.35 12.46
CA GLY A 132 -20.16 -18.32 12.15
C GLY A 132 -21.08 -18.57 13.36
N GLY A 133 -20.61 -18.33 14.58
CA GLY A 133 -21.34 -18.61 15.82
C GLY A 133 -20.88 -19.89 16.53
N GLN A 134 -20.12 -20.74 15.83
CA GLN A 134 -19.44 -21.87 16.46
C GLN A 134 -18.37 -21.37 17.45
N MET A 135 -18.16 -22.09 18.57
CA MET A 135 -17.03 -21.81 19.46
C MET A 135 -15.73 -21.83 18.66
N PRO A 136 -14.96 -20.74 18.60
CA PRO A 136 -13.81 -20.68 17.72
C PRO A 136 -12.66 -21.55 18.22
N LEU A 137 -11.80 -22.03 17.31
CA LEU A 137 -10.71 -22.96 17.60
C LEU A 137 -9.82 -22.51 18.77
N TYR A 138 -9.46 -21.22 18.83
CA TYR A 138 -8.61 -20.68 19.89
C TYR A 138 -9.23 -20.72 21.29
N ARG A 139 -10.56 -20.94 21.40
CA ARG A 139 -11.25 -21.16 22.68
C ARG A 139 -11.43 -22.64 23.01
N ARG A 140 -11.37 -23.53 22.01
CA ARG A 140 -11.48 -24.98 22.21
C ARG A 140 -10.17 -25.59 22.68
N ILE A 141 -9.05 -25.06 22.19
CA ILE A 141 -7.71 -25.55 22.53
C ILE A 141 -7.30 -25.00 23.92
N PRO A 142 -6.77 -25.83 24.83
CA PRO A 142 -6.25 -25.36 26.11
C PRO A 142 -5.04 -24.44 25.91
N LYS A 143 -4.81 -23.54 26.87
CA LYS A 143 -3.63 -22.67 26.85
C LYS A 143 -2.36 -23.51 26.97
N LEU A 144 -1.27 -23.04 26.33
CA LEU A 144 0.04 -23.65 26.46
C LEU A 144 0.48 -23.66 27.94
N ARG A 145 1.24 -24.70 28.30
CA ARG A 145 1.78 -24.90 29.66
C ARG A 145 2.64 -23.69 30.07
N GLY A 146 2.53 -23.24 31.32
CA GLY A 146 3.25 -22.07 31.86
C GLY A 146 2.49 -20.74 31.73
N ILE A 147 1.64 -20.55 30.70
CA ILE A 147 0.88 -19.30 30.49
C ILE A 147 -0.42 -19.30 31.31
N ALA A 148 -1.03 -20.47 31.50
CA ALA A 148 -2.35 -20.59 32.14
C ALA A 148 -2.36 -20.28 33.64
N GLY A 149 -1.22 -20.43 34.33
CA GLY A 149 -1.14 -20.41 35.80
C GLY A 149 -0.19 -19.38 36.42
N GLY A 150 0.40 -18.47 35.65
CA GLY A 150 1.29 -17.42 36.20
C GLY A 150 2.65 -17.92 36.70
N ASN A 151 3.07 -19.13 36.35
CA ASN A 151 4.36 -19.67 36.75
C ASN A 151 5.46 -19.05 35.87
N SER A 152 6.08 -17.99 36.37
CA SER A 152 7.19 -17.23 35.79
C SER A 152 8.53 -17.98 35.81
N LEU A 153 8.53 -19.31 35.87
CA LEU A 153 9.74 -20.11 35.68
C LEU A 153 10.09 -20.08 34.19
N PHE A 154 10.81 -19.02 33.85
CA PHE A 154 11.66 -18.86 32.69
C PHE A 154 12.57 -20.09 32.63
N LEU A 155 12.16 -21.12 31.89
CA LEU A 155 13.03 -22.22 31.55
C LEU A 155 14.02 -21.65 30.53
N ALA A 156 15.14 -21.15 31.05
CA ALA A 156 16.33 -20.86 30.28
C ALA A 156 16.83 -22.18 29.69
N PHE A 157 16.74 -22.30 28.37
CA PHE A 157 17.57 -23.15 27.54
C PHE A 157 18.12 -22.28 26.42
#